data_AF-A0A8T5Q3T7-F1
#
_entry.id   AF-A0A8T5Q3T7-F1
#
_cell.length_a   1.000
_cell.length_b   1.000
_cell.length_c   1.000
_cell.angle_alpha   90.00
_cell.angle_beta   90.00
_cell.angle_gamma   90.00
#
_symmetry.space_group_name_H-M   'P 1'
#
loop_
_entity.id
_entity.type
_entity.pdbx_description
1 polymer ?
#
loop_
_entity_poly.entity_id
_entity_poly.type
_entity_poly.pdbx_seq_one_letter_code
_entity_poly.pdbx_strand_id
1 'polypeptide(L)'
;MDSHINKLRFKLFKRFYQNFYKIQNYHKIKKGDIVELFHKKDNKHPVLKQKLTFGQKASDVVTLFVGSWTFIILVFIILAIWMFMNSLMLIYKWDPYPYILLNFVLSCLAAIQAPIILMSQNRQAERDRINAKYDYQVNRKAEREITDIQKDLEKIKSMIRKKK
;
A
#
# COMPACT_ATOMS: atom_id res chain seq x y z
N MET A 1 59.63 -9.93 40.72
CA MET A 1 58.22 -9.82 41.16
C MET A 1 57.36 -8.98 40.21
N ASP A 2 57.96 -8.29 39.22
CA ASP A 2 57.32 -7.23 38.42
C ASP A 2 56.54 -7.68 37.18
N SER A 3 56.81 -8.89 36.64
CA SER A 3 56.15 -9.38 35.42
C SER A 3 54.64 -9.63 35.61
N HIS A 4 54.24 -10.11 36.78
CA HIS A 4 52.83 -10.39 37.08
C HIS A 4 51.99 -9.11 37.28
N ILE A 5 52.60 -8.07 37.86
CA ILE A 5 51.97 -6.77 38.09
C ILE A 5 51.73 -6.06 36.75
N ASN A 6 52.70 -6.09 35.84
CA ASN A 6 52.56 -5.52 34.49
C ASN A 6 51.47 -6.23 33.67
N LYS A 7 51.36 -7.56 33.79
CA LYS A 7 50.31 -8.34 33.12
C LYS A 7 48.91 -7.99 33.66
N LEU A 8 48.79 -7.77 34.97
CA LEU A 8 47.51 -7.39 35.58
C LEU A 8 47.12 -5.95 35.21
N ARG A 9 48.07 -5.01 35.21
CA ARG A 9 47.84 -3.62 34.75
C ARG A 9 47.43 -3.57 33.28
N PHE A 10 48.08 -4.37 32.42
CA PHE A 10 47.68 -4.46 31.01
C PHE A 10 46.28 -5.06 30.84
N LYS A 11 45.93 -6.09 31.62
CA LYS A 11 44.61 -6.71 31.58
C LYS A 11 43.51 -5.77 32.08
N LEU A 12 43.79 -4.99 33.13
CA LEU A 12 42.89 -3.97 33.66
C LEU A 12 42.73 -2.80 32.67
N PHE A 13 43.82 -2.32 32.09
CA PHE A 13 43.80 -1.27 31.07
C PHE A 13 43.04 -1.72 29.82
N LYS A 14 43.28 -2.95 29.35
CA LYS A 14 42.55 -3.53 28.22
C LYS A 14 41.05 -3.67 28.51
N ARG A 15 40.68 -4.12 29.71
CA ARG A 15 39.27 -4.18 30.15
C ARG A 15 38.65 -2.79 30.25
N PHE A 16 39.37 -1.81 30.79
CA PHE A 16 38.92 -0.44 30.92
C PHE A 16 38.72 0.20 29.55
N TYR A 17 39.70 0.08 28.65
CA TYR A 17 39.63 0.59 27.28
C TYR A 17 38.47 -0.04 26.49
N GLN A 18 38.26 -1.36 26.62
CA GLN A 18 37.12 -2.04 26.01
C GLN A 18 35.78 -1.57 26.58
N ASN A 19 35.65 -1.42 27.91
CA ASN A 19 34.42 -0.88 28.51
C ASN A 19 34.19 0.59 28.13
N PHE A 20 35.24 1.41 28.10
CA PHE A 20 35.16 2.83 27.76
C PHE A 20 34.73 3.03 26.30
N TYR A 21 35.32 2.27 25.37
CA TYR A 21 34.91 2.25 23.96
C TYR A 21 33.46 1.77 23.79
N LYS A 22 33.03 0.79 24.61
CA LYS A 22 31.65 0.28 24.63
C LYS A 22 30.65 1.29 25.17
N ILE A 23 31.01 2.07 26.19
CA ILE A 23 30.15 3.10 26.80
C ILE A 23 29.95 4.29 25.85
N GLN A 24 31.01 4.75 25.18
CA GLN A 24 30.92 5.84 24.19
C GLN A 24 30.06 5.47 22.97
N ASN A 25 30.13 4.20 22.52
CA ASN A 25 29.31 3.70 21.42
C ASN A 25 27.91 3.20 21.83
N TYR A 26 27.59 3.17 23.13
CA TYR A 26 26.30 2.67 23.63
C TYR A 26 25.12 3.47 23.06
N HIS A 27 25.26 4.79 22.95
CA HIS A 27 24.22 5.65 22.35
C HIS A 27 24.02 5.38 20.85
N LYS A 28 25.08 4.99 20.13
CA LYS A 28 25.03 4.71 18.69
C LYS A 28 24.42 3.34 18.39
N ILE A 29 24.77 2.33 19.20
CA ILE A 29 24.21 0.97 19.14
C ILE A 29 22.71 1.01 19.46
N LYS A 30 22.33 1.65 20.57
CA LYS A 30 20.92 1.76 20.93
C LYS A 30 20.14 2.44 19.82
N LYS A 31 20.58 3.60 19.30
CA LYS A 31 19.88 4.35 18.24
C LYS A 31 19.70 3.53 16.95
N GLY A 32 20.70 2.73 16.55
CA GLY A 32 20.58 1.80 15.42
C GLY A 32 19.52 0.72 15.67
N ASP A 33 19.55 0.10 16.84
CA ASP A 33 18.64 -0.98 17.21
C ASP A 33 17.19 -0.49 17.40
N ILE A 34 16.95 0.69 17.99
CA ILE A 34 15.57 1.25 18.09
C ILE A 34 15.02 1.60 16.71
N VAL A 35 15.83 2.20 15.82
CA VAL A 35 15.38 2.54 14.46
C VAL A 35 15.06 1.26 13.68
N GLU A 36 15.86 0.20 13.84
CA GLU A 36 15.60 -1.10 13.22
C GLU A 36 14.39 -1.82 13.86
N LEU A 37 14.19 -1.74 15.18
CA LEU A 37 13.01 -2.26 15.88
C LEU A 37 11.71 -1.50 15.51
N PHE A 38 11.79 -0.19 15.23
CA PHE A 38 10.67 0.58 14.69
C PHE A 38 10.38 0.24 13.23
N HIS A 39 11.40 -0.03 12.41
CA HIS A 39 11.22 -0.38 10.99
C HIS A 39 10.86 -1.85 10.73
N LYS A 40 11.19 -2.78 11.65
CA LYS A 40 11.02 -4.23 11.48
C LYS A 40 9.66 -4.78 11.94
N LYS A 41 8.68 -3.92 12.24
CA LYS A 41 7.30 -4.39 12.41
C LYS A 41 6.70 -4.54 11.01
N ASP A 42 6.62 -5.79 10.56
CA ASP A 42 6.13 -6.25 9.26
C ASP A 42 4.76 -5.61 8.93
N ASN A 43 4.79 -4.45 8.29
CA ASN A 43 3.62 -3.67 7.88
C ASN A 43 3.17 -4.13 6.49
N LYS A 44 2.92 -5.44 6.31
CA LYS A 44 2.22 -5.88 5.11
C LYS A 44 0.83 -5.28 5.17
N HIS A 45 0.61 -4.25 4.35
CA HIS A 45 -0.65 -3.55 4.24
C HIS A 45 -1.77 -4.58 4.03
N PRO A 46 -2.86 -4.56 4.83
CA PRO A 46 -3.85 -5.65 4.85
C PRO A 46 -4.49 -5.92 3.48
N VAL A 47 -4.53 -4.90 2.60
CA VAL A 47 -4.97 -5.03 1.20
C VAL A 47 -4.14 -6.03 0.38
N LEU A 48 -2.84 -6.17 0.68
CA LEU A 48 -1.91 -7.05 -0.06
C LEU A 48 -2.11 -8.54 0.26
N LYS A 49 -2.84 -8.88 1.33
CA LYS A 49 -3.11 -10.27 1.73
C LYS A 49 -4.33 -10.88 1.03
N GLN A 50 -5.13 -10.10 0.30
CA GLN A 50 -6.35 -10.60 -0.29
C GLN A 50 -6.04 -11.44 -1.54
N LYS A 51 -6.28 -12.76 -1.48
CA LYS A 51 -6.19 -13.62 -2.64
C LYS A 51 -7.33 -13.27 -3.61
N LEU A 52 -7.00 -12.62 -4.71
CA LEU A 52 -7.96 -12.28 -5.77
C LEU A 52 -8.49 -13.57 -6.43
N THR A 53 -9.81 -13.69 -6.54
CA THR A 53 -10.44 -14.77 -7.30
C THR A 53 -10.27 -14.54 -8.81
N PHE A 54 -10.43 -15.60 -9.63
CA PHE A 54 -10.24 -15.51 -11.08
C PHE A 54 -11.18 -14.49 -11.74
N GLY A 55 -12.45 -14.45 -11.31
CA GLY A 55 -13.43 -13.46 -11.78
C GLY A 55 -13.10 -12.02 -11.36
N GLN A 56 -12.50 -11.84 -10.18
CA GLN A 56 -12.02 -10.52 -9.76
C GLN A 56 -10.88 -10.06 -10.66
N LYS A 57 -9.86 -10.90 -10.90
CA LYS A 57 -8.74 -10.55 -11.81
C LYS A 57 -9.21 -10.17 -13.21
N ALA A 58 -10.17 -10.92 -13.78
CA ALA A 58 -10.73 -10.60 -15.08
C ALA A 58 -11.47 -9.24 -15.07
N SER A 59 -12.27 -8.97 -14.03
CA SER A 59 -12.96 -7.70 -13.87
C SER A 59 -12.00 -6.51 -13.75
N ASP A 60 -10.90 -6.62 -12.99
CA ASP A 60 -9.88 -5.56 -12.88
C ASP A 60 -9.27 -5.25 -14.26
N VAL A 61 -8.89 -6.28 -15.03
CA VAL A 61 -8.31 -6.10 -16.38
C VAL A 61 -9.30 -5.45 -17.35
N VAL A 62 -10.56 -5.93 -17.35
CA VAL A 62 -11.62 -5.37 -18.20
C VAL A 62 -11.93 -3.92 -17.81
N THR A 63 -12.00 -3.61 -16.51
CA THR A 63 -12.28 -2.24 -16.04
C THR A 63 -11.16 -1.28 -16.46
N LEU A 64 -9.90 -1.70 -16.35
CA LEU A 64 -8.75 -0.89 -16.77
C LEU A 64 -8.76 -0.62 -18.29
N PHE A 65 -9.17 -1.62 -19.08
CA PHE A 65 -9.27 -1.49 -20.53
C PHE A 65 -10.46 -0.62 -20.97
N VAL A 66 -11.65 -0.87 -20.41
CA VAL A 66 -12.90 -0.14 -20.73
C VAL A 66 -12.85 1.32 -20.25
N GLY A 67 -12.09 1.62 -19.19
CA GLY A 67 -11.91 2.98 -18.68
C GLY A 67 -10.90 3.85 -19.43
N SER A 68 -10.25 3.34 -20.48
CA SER A 68 -9.23 4.09 -21.23
C SER A 68 -9.85 4.99 -22.31
N TRP A 69 -9.30 6.20 -22.47
CA TRP A 69 -9.63 7.10 -23.58
C TRP A 69 -9.39 6.47 -24.96
N THR A 70 -8.39 5.59 -25.08
CA THR A 70 -8.10 4.88 -26.34
C THR A 70 -9.19 3.88 -26.74
N PHE A 71 -9.87 3.26 -25.76
CA PHE A 71 -10.97 2.34 -26.02
C PHE A 71 -12.19 3.07 -26.59
N ILE A 72 -12.52 4.23 -26.02
CA ILE A 72 -13.64 5.07 -26.49
C ILE A 72 -13.43 5.45 -27.97
N ILE A 73 -12.24 5.92 -28.33
CA ILE A 73 -11.91 6.31 -29.70
C ILE A 73 -12.00 5.11 -30.65
N LEU A 74 -11.49 3.95 -30.24
CA LEU A 74 -11.54 2.72 -31.04
C LEU A 74 -12.99 2.27 -31.30
N VAL A 75 -13.86 2.31 -30.30
CA VAL A 75 -15.30 1.99 -30.46
C VAL A 75 -15.95 2.95 -31.45
N PHE A 76 -15.68 4.26 -31.33
CA PHE A 76 -16.20 5.26 -32.27
C PHE A 76 -15.76 5.00 -33.72
N ILE A 77 -14.48 4.65 -33.94
CA ILE A 77 -13.96 4.33 -35.27
C ILE A 77 -14.66 3.09 -35.85
N ILE A 78 -14.83 2.03 -35.06
CA ILE A 78 -15.52 0.81 -35.50
C ILE A 78 -16.97 1.12 -35.88
N LEU A 79 -17.68 1.91 -35.06
CA LEU A 79 -19.05 2.34 -35.37
C LEU A 79 -19.11 3.15 -36.67
N ALA A 80 -18.19 4.11 -36.85
CA ALA A 80 -18.10 4.90 -38.07
C ALA A 80 -17.85 4.04 -39.31
N ILE A 81 -16.91 3.08 -39.23
CA ILE A 81 -16.62 2.13 -40.32
C ILE A 81 -17.85 1.28 -40.63
N TRP A 82 -18.53 0.76 -39.59
CA TRP A 82 -19.73 -0.07 -39.76
C TRP A 82 -20.87 0.68 -40.45
N MET A 83 -21.10 1.94 -40.03
CA MET A 83 -22.09 2.82 -40.65
C MET A 83 -21.72 3.14 -42.10
N PHE A 84 -20.46 3.47 -42.38
CA PHE A 84 -19.98 3.79 -43.74
C PHE A 84 -20.10 2.58 -44.68
N MET A 85 -19.68 1.40 -44.21
CA MET A 85 -19.75 0.15 -44.97
C MET A 85 -21.21 -0.23 -45.29
N ASN A 86 -22.12 -0.16 -44.31
CA ASN A 86 -23.54 -0.45 -44.54
C ASN A 86 -24.26 0.62 -45.38
N SER A 87 -23.84 1.89 -45.30
CA SER A 87 -24.42 2.98 -46.10
C SER A 87 -24.01 2.92 -47.58
N LEU A 88 -22.77 2.55 -47.86
CA LEU A 88 -22.22 2.49 -49.22
C LEU A 88 -22.60 1.21 -49.98
N MET A 89 -22.88 0.11 -49.27
CA MET A 89 -23.24 -1.16 -49.89
C MET A 89 -24.71 -1.15 -50.36
N LEU A 90 -24.98 -0.53 -51.51
CA LEU A 90 -26.32 -0.37 -52.08
C LEU A 90 -26.99 -1.70 -52.49
N ILE A 91 -26.22 -2.76 -52.72
CA ILE A 91 -26.70 -4.01 -53.35
C ILE A 91 -27.06 -5.10 -52.31
N TYR A 92 -26.43 -5.08 -51.13
CA TYR A 92 -26.71 -5.99 -50.01
C TYR A 92 -26.73 -5.18 -48.70
N LYS A 93 -27.88 -4.57 -48.38
CA LYS A 93 -28.08 -3.87 -47.11
C LYS A 93 -28.28 -4.89 -46.00
N TRP A 94 -27.20 -5.24 -45.31
CA TRP A 94 -27.24 -6.14 -44.14
C TRP A 94 -27.93 -5.46 -42.93
N ASP A 95 -27.73 -4.15 -42.73
CA ASP A 95 -28.41 -3.36 -41.69
C ASP A 95 -28.86 -1.98 -42.25
N PRO A 96 -30.09 -1.88 -42.80
CA PRO A 96 -30.63 -0.62 -43.30
C PRO A 96 -30.84 0.40 -42.16
N TYR A 97 -30.71 1.70 -42.47
CA TYR A 97 -31.10 2.78 -41.56
C TYR A 97 -32.57 2.55 -41.12
N PRO A 98 -32.91 2.44 -39.81
CA PRO A 98 -32.22 2.95 -38.62
C PRO A 98 -31.37 1.94 -37.81
N TYR A 99 -30.50 1.14 -38.45
CA TYR A 99 -29.46 0.28 -37.86
C TYR A 99 -29.88 -0.53 -36.63
N ILE A 100 -30.82 -1.47 -36.81
CA ILE A 100 -31.44 -2.21 -35.70
C ILE A 100 -30.45 -3.12 -34.98
N LEU A 101 -29.51 -3.74 -35.72
CA LEU A 101 -28.52 -4.66 -35.16
C LEU A 101 -27.47 -3.91 -34.34
N LEU A 102 -26.99 -2.79 -34.87
CA LEU A 102 -26.04 -1.93 -34.16
C LEU A 102 -26.63 -1.41 -32.85
N ASN A 103 -27.89 -0.97 -32.88
CA ASN A 103 -28.59 -0.49 -31.69
C ASN A 103 -28.81 -1.60 -30.64
N PHE A 104 -29.13 -2.82 -31.10
CA PHE A 104 -29.24 -3.99 -30.23
C PHE A 104 -27.92 -4.32 -29.52
N VAL A 105 -26.81 -4.37 -30.25
CA VAL A 105 -25.49 -4.68 -29.69
C VAL A 105 -25.08 -3.61 -28.68
N LEU A 106 -25.26 -2.32 -29.00
CA LEU A 106 -24.95 -1.22 -28.08
C LEU A 106 -25.78 -1.27 -26.80
N SER A 107 -27.07 -1.60 -26.91
CA SER A 107 -27.95 -1.77 -25.74
C SER A 107 -27.51 -2.92 -24.85
N CYS A 108 -27.11 -4.05 -25.44
CA CYS A 108 -26.56 -5.19 -24.70
C CYS A 108 -25.24 -4.84 -23.99
N LEU A 109 -24.33 -4.14 -24.68
CA LEU A 109 -23.09 -3.64 -24.11
C LEU A 109 -23.35 -2.71 -22.93
N ALA A 110 -24.31 -1.79 -23.04
CA ALA A 110 -24.69 -0.90 -21.95
C ALA A 110 -25.26 -1.66 -20.73
N ALA A 111 -26.11 -2.66 -20.97
CA ALA A 111 -26.71 -3.46 -19.90
C ALA A 111 -25.65 -4.23 -19.08
N ILE A 112 -24.61 -4.74 -19.72
CA ILE A 112 -23.52 -5.47 -19.05
C ILE A 112 -22.56 -4.53 -18.33
N GLN A 113 -22.45 -3.27 -18.73
CA GLN A 113 -21.55 -2.30 -18.09
C GLN A 113 -21.96 -1.99 -16.64
N ALA A 114 -23.24 -1.78 -16.36
CA ALA A 114 -23.72 -1.44 -15.02
C ALA A 114 -23.29 -2.43 -13.91
N PRO A 115 -23.48 -3.76 -14.04
CA PRO A 115 -23.04 -4.71 -13.03
C PRO A 115 -21.51 -4.82 -12.93
N ILE A 116 -20.76 -4.68 -14.03
CA ILE A 116 -19.29 -4.67 -13.99
C ILE A 116 -18.78 -3.46 -13.20
N ILE A 117 -19.34 -2.29 -13.47
CA ILE A 117 -19.03 -1.06 -12.74
C ILE A 117 -19.38 -1.24 -11.26
N LEU A 118 -20.57 -1.76 -10.94
CA LEU A 118 -21.00 -2.00 -9.56
C LEU A 118 -20.09 -3.01 -8.83
N MET A 119 -19.65 -4.08 -9.49
CA MET A 119 -18.70 -5.04 -8.93
C MET A 119 -17.33 -4.39 -8.67
N SER A 120 -16.85 -3.55 -9.58
CA SER A 120 -15.61 -2.80 -9.41
C SER A 120 -15.71 -1.79 -8.25
N GLN A 121 -16.85 -1.10 -8.14
CA GLN A 121 -17.15 -0.17 -7.04
C GLN A 121 -17.20 -0.90 -5.69
N ASN A 122 -17.91 -2.02 -5.60
CA ASN A 122 -17.99 -2.83 -4.39
C ASN A 122 -16.60 -3.31 -3.94
N ARG A 123 -15.73 -3.64 -4.91
CA ARG A 123 -14.33 -4.01 -4.66
C ARG A 123 -13.48 -2.83 -4.17
N GLN A 124 -13.68 -1.64 -4.73
CA GLN A 124 -13.01 -0.42 -4.26
C GLN A 124 -13.45 -0.07 -2.84
N ALA A 125 -14.75 -0.08 -2.55
CA ALA A 125 -15.29 0.20 -1.22
C ALA A 125 -14.77 -0.75 -0.14
N GLU A 126 -14.62 -2.04 -0.43
CA GLU A 126 -14.05 -2.99 0.53
C GLU A 126 -12.56 -2.71 0.80
N ARG A 127 -11.78 -2.35 -0.23
CA ARG A 127 -10.38 -1.92 -0.05
C ARG A 127 -10.28 -0.67 0.80
N ASP A 128 -11.12 0.33 0.53
CA ASP A 128 -11.15 1.58 1.29
C ASP A 128 -11.54 1.36 2.75
N ARG A 129 -12.50 0.47 2.99
CA ARG A 129 -12.89 0.06 4.35
C ARG A 129 -11.75 -0.61 5.11
N ILE A 130 -10.99 -1.48 4.45
CA ILE A 130 -9.81 -2.14 5.03
C ILE A 130 -8.72 -1.11 5.35
N ASN A 131 -8.45 -0.17 4.43
CA ASN A 131 -7.51 0.94 4.63
C ASN A 131 -7.90 1.77 5.84
N ALA A 132 -9.15 2.23 5.91
CA ALA A 132 -9.64 3.04 7.02
C ALA A 132 -9.53 2.32 8.37
N LYS A 133 -9.82 1.01 8.43
CA LYS A 133 -9.64 0.21 9.65
C LYS A 133 -8.18 0.06 10.05
N TYR A 134 -7.27 -0.05 9.07
CA TYR A 134 -5.84 -0.13 9.33
C TYR A 134 -5.30 1.19 9.86
N ASP A 135 -5.62 2.30 9.20
CA ASP A 135 -5.22 3.65 9.59
C ASP A 135 -5.72 3.99 11.00
N TYR A 136 -6.97 3.63 11.31
CA TYR A 136 -7.52 3.78 12.66
C TYR A 136 -6.71 3.02 13.72
N GLN A 137 -6.31 1.77 13.42
CA GLN A 137 -5.51 0.95 14.35
C GLN A 137 -4.10 1.50 14.54
N VAL A 138 -3.47 1.99 13.46
CA VAL A 138 -2.14 2.62 13.51
C VAL A 138 -2.21 3.90 14.33
N ASN A 139 -3.19 4.76 14.09
CA ASN A 139 -3.38 6.01 14.83
C ASN A 139 -3.60 5.76 16.33
N ARG A 140 -4.48 4.80 16.67
CA ARG A 140 -4.70 4.37 18.07
C ARG A 140 -3.44 3.82 18.74
N LYS A 141 -2.59 3.12 18.00
CA LYS A 141 -1.32 2.61 18.52
C LYS A 141 -0.32 3.73 18.74
N ALA A 142 -0.21 4.67 17.80
CA ALA A 142 0.63 5.86 17.93
C ALA A 142 0.22 6.72 19.13
N GLU A 143 -1.09 6.93 19.34
CA GLU A 143 -1.62 7.66 20.49
C GLU A 143 -1.17 7.05 21.84
N ARG A 144 -1.24 5.71 21.96
CA ARG A 144 -0.76 5.00 23.17
C ARG A 144 0.75 5.15 23.35
N GLU A 145 1.53 4.96 22.28
CA GLU A 145 3.00 5.09 22.34
C GLU A 145 3.42 6.51 22.74
N ILE A 146 2.75 7.55 22.22
CA ILE A 146 2.97 8.94 22.62
C ILE A 146 2.63 9.14 24.10
N THR A 147 1.49 8.60 24.55
CA THR A 147 1.07 8.68 25.96
C THR A 147 2.08 8.03 26.90
N ASP A 148 2.63 6.87 26.50
CA ASP A 148 3.64 6.16 27.29
C ASP A 148 4.96 6.93 27.34
N ILE A 149 5.39 7.52 26.21
CA ILE A 149 6.56 8.41 26.16
C ILE A 149 6.36 9.63 27.09
N GLN A 150 5.17 10.24 27.10
CA GLN A 150 4.87 11.36 28.01
C GLN A 150 4.99 10.97 29.48
N LYS A 151 4.50 9.77 29.86
CA LYS A 151 4.64 9.24 31.22
C LYS A 151 6.09 9.01 31.60
N ASP A 152 6.88 8.43 30.70
CA ASP A 152 8.30 8.19 30.92
C ASP A 152 9.08 9.50 31.08
N LEU A 153 8.75 10.53 30.28
CA LEU A 153 9.33 11.86 30.41
C LEU A 153 9.02 12.52 31.76
N GLU A 154 7.77 12.46 32.22
CA GLU A 154 7.37 12.98 33.53
C GLU A 154 8.07 12.21 34.67
N LYS A 155 8.22 10.89 34.53
CA LYS A 155 8.98 10.07 35.48
C LYS A 155 10.46 10.51 35.54
N ILE A 156 11.11 10.71 34.40
CA ILE A 156 12.50 11.18 34.34
C ILE A 156 12.62 12.58 34.97
N LYS A 157 11.71 13.50 34.64
CA LYS A 157 11.67 14.87 35.18
C LYS A 157 11.53 14.88 36.70
N SER A 158 10.65 14.04 37.26
CA SER A 158 10.47 13.92 38.71
C SER A 158 11.71 13.36 39.42
N MET A 159 12.42 12.41 38.82
CA MET A 159 13.67 11.86 39.37
C MET A 159 14.79 12.91 39.41
N ILE A 160 14.90 13.74 38.36
CA ILE A 160 15.87 14.85 38.32
C ILE A 160 15.56 15.86 39.42
N ARG A 161 14.28 16.21 39.62
CA ARG A 161 13.85 17.20 40.61
C ARG A 161 14.14 16.77 42.05
N LYS A 162 14.05 15.47 42.37
CA LYS A 162 14.36 14.92 43.70
C LYS A 162 15.86 14.86 44.03
N LYS A 163 16.74 14.99 43.03
CA LYS A 163 18.20 14.89 43.19
C LYS A 163 18.88 16.26 43.42
N LYS A 164 18.09 17.34 43.45
CA LYS A 164 18.51 18.71 43.74
C LYS A 164 17.95 19.11 45.09
#